data_AF-A0A536JAY8-F1
#
_entry.id   AF-A0A536JAY8-F1
#
_cell.length_a   1.000
_cell.length_b   1.000
_cell.length_c   1.000
_cell.angle_alpha   90.00
_cell.angle_beta   90.00
_cell.angle_gamma   90.00
#
_symmetry.space_group_name_H-M   'P 1'
#
loop_
_entity.id
_entity.type
_entity.pdbx_description
1 polymer ?
#
loop_
_entity_poly.entity_id
_entity_poly.type
_entity_poly.pdbx_seq_one_letter_code
_entity_poly.pdbx_strand_id
1 'polypeptide(L)' 'MGLAASDSMNKGKPRPDDSLEEAEAKSKSVDERIPPVIAPDDGDIGPGEEVLEQESKAVRQQPRP' A
#
# COMPACT_ATOMS: atom_id res chain seq x y z
N MET A 1 -3.28 -36.65 -21.09
CA MET A 1 -4.29 -35.61 -21.41
C MET A 1 -3.85 -34.35 -20.69
N GLY A 2 -3.47 -33.32 -21.45
CA GLY A 2 -2.83 -32.10 -20.93
C GLY A 2 -3.83 -31.17 -20.24
N LEU A 3 -3.35 -30.48 -19.19
CA LEU A 3 -4.05 -29.36 -18.56
C LEU A 3 -4.09 -28.19 -19.54
N ALA A 4 -5.23 -28.00 -20.19
CA ALA A 4 -5.55 -26.75 -20.86
C ALA A 4 -5.86 -25.71 -19.77
N ALA A 5 -4.83 -25.02 -19.30
CA ALA A 5 -5.03 -23.73 -18.65
C ALA A 5 -5.45 -22.75 -19.76
N SER A 6 -6.70 -22.33 -19.70
CA SER A 6 -7.29 -21.28 -20.54
C SER A 6 -6.57 -19.96 -20.28
N ASP A 7 -5.39 -19.80 -20.89
CA ASP A 7 -4.46 -18.68 -20.72
C ASP A 7 -4.85 -17.48 -21.60
N SER A 8 -6.15 -17.20 -21.71
CA SER A 8 -6.69 -16.23 -22.69
C SER A 8 -7.19 -14.92 -22.08
N MET A 9 -7.09 -14.71 -20.76
CA MET A 9 -7.68 -13.53 -20.11
C MET A 9 -6.81 -12.78 -19.11
N ASN A 10 -5.48 -12.81 -19.23
CA ASN A 10 -4.64 -11.92 -18.42
C ASN A 10 -3.47 -11.29 -19.18
N LYS A 11 -3.79 -10.53 -20.23
CA LYS A 11 -2.80 -9.74 -21.00
C LYS A 11 -2.10 -8.65 -20.16
N GLY A 12 -2.53 -8.44 -18.92
CA GLY A 12 -2.04 -7.37 -18.04
C GLY A 12 -0.97 -7.76 -17.02
N LYS A 13 -0.61 -9.05 -16.90
CA LYS A 13 0.43 -9.48 -15.97
C LYS A 13 1.74 -9.80 -16.72
N PRO A 14 2.91 -9.38 -16.20
CA PRO A 14 4.19 -9.85 -16.71
C PRO A 14 4.26 -11.37 -16.61
N ARG A 15 4.72 -12.02 -17.68
CA ARG A 15 4.96 -13.47 -17.74
C ARG A 15 6.47 -13.75 -17.70
N PRO A 16 6.89 -14.93 -17.22
CA PRO A 16 8.31 -15.30 -17.16
C PRO A 16 9.01 -15.28 -18.52
N ASP A 17 8.26 -15.51 -19.60
CA ASP A 17 8.74 -15.52 -20.98
C ASP A 17 8.70 -14.14 -21.66
N ASP A 18 8.18 -13.10 -20.99
CA ASP A 18 8.17 -11.74 -21.55
C ASP A 18 9.61 -11.20 -21.60
N SER A 19 9.93 -10.42 -22.64
CA SER A 19 11.19 -9.68 -22.67
C SER A 19 11.25 -8.65 -21.52
N LEU A 20 12.47 -8.25 -21.12
CA LEU A 20 12.66 -7.31 -20.02
C LEU A 20 11.88 -6.01 -20.28
N GLU A 21 11.91 -5.50 -21.51
CA GLU A 21 11.18 -4.30 -21.95
C GLU A 21 9.66 -4.47 -21.84
N GLU A 22 9.11 -5.62 -22.24
CA GLU A 22 7.67 -5.91 -22.13
C GLU A 22 7.21 -6.05 -20.67
N ALA A 23 8.05 -6.65 -19.81
CA ALA A 23 7.76 -6.80 -18.39
C ALA A 23 7.75 -5.44 -17.67
N GLU A 24 8.69 -4.55 -18.02
CA GLU A 24 8.74 -3.18 -17.49
C GLU A 24 7.52 -2.36 -17.92
N ALA A 25 7.14 -2.44 -19.20
CA ALA A 25 5.97 -1.72 -19.70
C ALA A 25 4.66 -2.16 -19.01
N LYS A 26 4.47 -3.47 -18.80
CA LYS A 26 3.31 -4.01 -18.08
C LYS A 26 3.30 -3.61 -16.60
N SER A 27 4.47 -3.55 -15.98
CA SER A 27 4.61 -3.15 -14.57
C SER A 27 4.34 -1.66 -14.35
N LYS A 28 4.86 -0.78 -15.22
CA LYS A 28 4.61 0.67 -15.17
C LYS A 28 3.14 1.02 -15.34
N SER A 29 2.39 0.27 -16.15
CA SER A 29 0.94 0.45 -16.34
C SER A 29 0.10 0.21 -15.07
N VAL A 30 0.68 -0.41 -14.03
CA VAL A 30 -0.01 -0.64 -12.75
C VAL A 30 0.12 0.61 -11.86
N ASP A 31 1.26 1.30 -11.92
CA ASP A 31 1.56 2.47 -11.10
C ASP A 31 0.71 3.69 -11.49
N GLU A 32 0.48 3.89 -12.79
CA GLU A 32 -0.35 5.00 -13.31
C GLU A 32 -1.85 4.90 -12.98
N ARG A 33 -2.32 3.72 -12.54
CA ARG A 33 -3.72 3.50 -12.12
C ARG A 33 -3.95 3.72 -10.62
N ILE A 34 -2.89 3.98 -9.87
CA ILE A 34 -3.00 4.27 -8.44
C ILE A 34 -3.46 5.72 -8.32
N PRO A 35 -4.67 5.98 -7.78
CA PRO A 35 -5.08 7.35 -7.50
C PRO A 35 -4.05 7.97 -6.55
N PRO A 36 -3.72 9.26 -6.72
CA PRO A 36 -2.75 9.93 -5.86
C PRO A 36 -3.18 9.74 -4.41
N VAL A 37 -2.26 9.24 -3.58
CA VAL A 37 -2.49 9.11 -2.14
C VAL A 37 -2.65 10.51 -1.60
N ILE A 38 -3.88 10.85 -1.21
CA ILE A 38 -4.16 12.07 -0.47
C ILE A 38 -3.53 11.85 0.90
N ALA A 39 -2.45 12.59 1.19
CA ALA A 39 -1.89 12.60 2.54
C ALA A 39 -2.99 13.09 3.50
N PRO A 40 -3.18 12.43 4.65
CA PRO A 40 -4.06 12.98 5.67
C PRO A 40 -3.57 14.39 6.04
N ASP A 41 -4.51 15.32 6.25
CA ASP A 41 -4.18 16.68 6.68
C ASP A 41 -3.34 16.60 7.97
N ASP A 42 -2.18 17.28 7.99
CA ASP A 42 -1.25 17.31 9.13
C ASP A 42 -1.86 17.90 10.42
N GLY A 43 -3.12 18.38 10.36
CA GLY A 43 -3.88 18.90 11.49
C GLY A 43 -4.83 17.91 12.16
N ASP A 44 -5.15 16.78 11.51
CA ASP A 44 -6.07 15.77 12.05
C ASP A 44 -5.28 14.65 12.72
N ILE A 45 -5.08 14.82 14.03
CA ILE A 45 -4.55 13.78 14.91
C ILE A 45 -5.55 12.60 14.86
N GLY A 46 -5.14 11.47 14.32
CA GLY A 46 -6.00 10.29 14.24
C GLY A 46 -6.43 9.83 15.63
N PRO A 47 -7.54 9.07 15.76
CA PRO A 47 -8.05 8.62 17.06
C PRO A 47 -7.02 7.81 17.86
N GLY A 48 -6.09 7.11 17.19
CA GLY A 48 -4.99 6.41 17.85
C GLY A 48 -3.92 7.34 18.42
N GLU A 49 -3.65 8.47 17.76
CA GLU A 49 -2.64 9.43 18.19
C GLU A 49 -3.14 10.31 19.34
N GLU A 50 -4.45 10.60 19.39
CA GLU A 50 -5.09 11.25 20.56
C GLU A 50 -4.92 10.41 21.83
N VAL A 51 -5.15 9.10 21.75
CA VAL A 51 -4.98 8.18 22.89
C VAL A 51 -3.53 8.19 23.39
N LEU A 52 -2.55 8.11 22.48
CA LEU A 52 -1.14 8.16 22.83
C LEU A 52 -0.76 9.49 23.51
N GLU A 53 -1.33 10.61 23.05
CA GLU A 53 -1.08 11.92 23.67
C GLU A 53 -1.68 11.98 25.09
N GLN A 54 -2.90 11.48 25.30
CA GLN A 54 -3.55 11.41 26.61
C GLN A 54 -2.77 10.53 27.59
N GLU A 55 -2.33 9.34 27.16
CA GLU A 55 -1.50 8.45 27.95
C GLU A 55 -0.18 9.11 28.35
N SER A 56 0.47 9.80 27.42
CA SER A 56 1.72 10.52 27.68
C SER A 56 1.56 11.64 28.72
N LYS A 57 0.43 12.36 28.69
CA LYS A 57 0.10 13.42 29.67
C LYS A 57 -0.18 12.81 31.04
N ALA A 58 -0.91 11.70 31.11
CA ALA A 58 -1.22 11.00 32.35
C ALA A 58 0.04 10.47 33.05
N VAL A 59 0.99 9.92 32.30
CA VAL A 59 2.29 9.45 32.85
C VAL A 59 3.09 10.60 33.47
N ARG A 60 3.08 11.78 32.84
CA ARG A 60 3.80 12.97 33.35
C ARG A 60 3.19 13.54 34.64
N GLN A 61 1.92 13.24 34.92
CA GLN A 61 1.22 13.71 36.13
C GLN A 61 1.33 12.76 37.31
N GLN A 62 1.94 11.58 37.16
CA GLN A 62 2.16 10.70 38.30
C GLN A 62 3.18 11.32 39.25
N PRO A 63 2.86 11.47 40.55
CA PRO A 63 3.87 11.82 41.55
C PRO A 63 4.89 10.69 41.54
N ARG A 64 6.16 11.04 41.34
CA ARG A 64 7.24 10.06 41.49
C ARG A 64 7.22 9.56 42.95
N PRO A 65 7.41 8.25 43.19
CA PRO A 65 7.60 7.74 44.54
C PRO A 65 8.82 8.38 45.21
#